data_AF-A0A016SQZ1-F1
#
_entry.id   AF-A0A016SQZ1-F1
#
_cell.length_a   1.000
_cell.length_b   1.000
_cell.length_c   1.000
_cell.angle_alpha   90.00
_cell.angle_beta   90.00
_cell.angle_gamma   90.00
#
_symmetry.space_group_name_H-M   'P 1'
#
loop_
_entity.id
_entity.type
_entity.pdbx_description
1 polymer ?
#
loop_
_entity_poly.entity_id
_entity_poly.type
_entity_poly.pdbx_seq_one_letter_code
_entity_poly.pdbx_strand_id
1 'polypeptide(L)'
;MDVGGSHVHMNEKCCGSLWDQLGECLAEVITKVECVRSKRECTKAWIMLISYVVDGMKCGYMDEWKRKASGRLNNGCHAPKSEAPESR
;
A
#
# COMPACT_ATOMS: atom_id res chain seq x y z
N MET A 1 3.36 6.71 -3.47
CA MET A 1 3.40 7.45 -2.19
C MET A 1 4.23 6.66 -1.20
N ASP A 2 5.26 7.25 -0.61
CA ASP A 2 6.26 6.54 0.21
C ASP A 2 5.65 5.89 1.47
N VAL A 3 4.60 6.51 2.00
CA VAL A 3 3.83 5.98 3.13
C VAL A 3 3.31 4.57 2.81
N GLY A 4 2.64 4.39 1.68
CA GLY A 4 2.10 3.08 1.27
C GLY A 4 3.18 2.01 1.09
N GLY A 5 4.30 2.35 0.44
CA GLY A 5 5.41 1.42 0.23
C GLY A 5 6.10 1.00 1.54
N SER A 6 6.23 1.93 2.49
CA SER A 6 6.81 1.63 3.81
C SER A 6 6.00 0.58 4.59
N HIS A 7 4.68 0.54 4.40
CA HIS A 7 3.79 -0.42 5.06
C HIS A 7 3.97 -1.88 4.55
N VAL A 8 4.61 -2.11 3.40
CA VAL A 8 4.94 -3.47 2.89
C VAL A 8 5.95 -4.21 3.79
N HIS A 9 6.69 -3.45 4.59
CA HIS A 9 7.73 -3.97 5.48
C HIS A 9 7.22 -4.22 6.91
N MET A 10 5.99 -3.80 7.21
CA MET A 10 5.36 -4.07 8.50
C MET A 10 4.88 -5.52 8.57
N ASN A 11 4.83 -6.06 9.80
CA ASN A 11 4.51 -7.46 10.05
C ASN A 11 3.03 -7.80 9.76
N GLU A 12 2.17 -6.79 9.73
CA GLU A 12 0.77 -6.93 9.33
C GLU A 12 0.65 -6.80 7.81
N LYS A 13 -0.04 -7.78 7.20
CA LYS A 13 -0.43 -7.68 5.80
C LYS A 13 -1.44 -6.53 5.69
N CYS A 14 -0.99 -5.34 5.31
CA CYS A 14 -1.86 -4.24 4.92
C CYS A 14 -2.54 -4.59 3.58
N CYS A 15 -3.48 -5.54 3.63
CA CYS A 15 -4.29 -5.95 2.50
C CYS A 15 -5.10 -4.76 1.96
N GLY A 16 -5.49 -4.81 0.68
CA GLY A 16 -6.23 -3.71 0.02
C GLY A 16 -7.43 -3.19 0.81
N SER A 17 -8.12 -4.05 1.56
CA SER A 17 -9.28 -3.71 2.39
C SER A 17 -8.97 -2.78 3.57
N LEU A 18 -7.76 -2.80 4.12
CA LEU A 18 -7.39 -1.91 5.23
C LEU A 18 -7.30 -0.45 4.78
N TRP A 19 -6.84 -0.22 3.55
CA TRP A 19 -6.82 1.12 2.95
C TRP A 19 -8.23 1.64 2.69
N ASP A 20 -9.13 0.76 2.24
CA ASP A 20 -10.52 1.12 2.00
C ASP A 20 -11.23 1.48 3.33
N GLN A 21 -11.02 0.68 4.39
CA GLN A 21 -11.53 0.97 5.74
C GLN A 21 -10.98 2.29 6.31
N LEU A 22 -9.70 2.60 6.08
CA LEU A 22 -9.12 3.89 6.47
C LEU A 22 -9.85 5.06 5.79
N GLY A 23 -10.15 4.94 4.49
CA GLY A 23 -10.90 5.94 3.75
C GLY A 23 -12.31 6.14 4.31
N GLU A 24 -13.02 5.05 4.62
CA GLU A 24 -14.34 5.08 5.23
C GLU A 24 -14.31 5.76 6.61
N CYS A 25 -13.37 5.38 7.49
CA CYS A 25 -13.23 6.00 8.80
C CYS A 25 -12.91 7.50 8.73
N LEU A 26 -12.02 7.91 7.81
CA LEU A 26 -11.71 9.32 7.60
C LEU A 26 -12.92 10.11 7.09
N ALA A 27 -13.67 9.54 6.15
CA ALA A 27 -14.89 10.15 5.63
C ALA A 27 -15.97 10.28 6.72
N GLU A 28 -16.12 9.27 7.58
CA GLU A 28 -17.06 9.32 8.70
C GLU A 28 -16.70 10.42 9.71
N VAL A 29 -15.43 10.52 10.09
CA VAL A 29 -14.98 11.54 11.07
C VAL A 29 -15.08 12.94 10.48
N ILE A 30 -14.66 13.15 9.23
CA ILE A 30 -14.65 14.48 8.63
C ILE A 30 -16.07 15.02 8.40
N THR A 31 -17.03 14.14 8.09
CA THR A 31 -18.43 14.52 7.88
C THR A 31 -19.17 14.84 9.18
N LYS A 32 -18.60 14.51 10.35
CA LYS A 32 -19.10 14.97 11.66
C LYS A 32 -18.68 16.40 11.99
N VAL A 33 -17.71 16.97 11.28
CA VAL A 33 -17.22 18.34 11.54
C VAL A 33 -18.17 19.38 10.93
N GLU A 34 -18.67 20.30 11.76
CA GLU A 34 -19.69 21.28 11.38
C GLU A 34 -19.30 22.11 10.14
N CYS A 35 -18.09 22.67 10.12
CA CYS A 35 -17.63 23.54 9.05
C CYS A 35 -17.44 22.79 7.72
N VAL A 36 -17.33 21.46 7.77
CA VAL A 36 -17.27 20.59 6.59
C VAL A 36 -18.69 20.25 6.13
N ARG A 37 -19.49 19.64 7.02
CA ARG A 37 -20.84 19.14 6.68
C ARG A 37 -21.82 20.23 6.26
N SER A 38 -21.65 21.44 6.79
CA SER A 38 -22.50 22.60 6.47
C SER A 38 -22.30 23.13 5.05
N LYS A 39 -21.22 22.72 4.36
CA LYS A 39 -20.85 23.23 3.03
C LYS A 39 -20.65 22.07 2.06
N ARG A 40 -21.58 21.90 1.11
CA ARG A 40 -21.55 20.81 0.11
C ARG A 40 -20.20 20.70 -0.61
N GLU A 41 -19.64 21.81 -1.10
CA GLU A 41 -18.36 21.80 -1.83
C GLU A 41 -17.17 21.51 -0.90
N CYS A 42 -17.28 21.85 0.39
CA CYS A 42 -16.28 21.47 1.39
C CYS A 42 -16.29 19.96 1.60
N THR A 43 -17.46 19.36 1.81
CA THR A 43 -17.60 17.90 1.91
C THR A 43 -17.03 17.21 0.68
N LYS A 44 -17.37 17.66 -0.53
CA LYS A 44 -16.81 17.08 -1.77
C LYS A 44 -15.29 17.17 -1.82
N ALA A 45 -14.72 18.33 -1.51
CA ALA A 45 -13.28 18.53 -1.51
C ALA A 45 -12.58 17.58 -0.51
N TRP A 46 -13.15 17.40 0.68
CA TRP A 46 -12.63 16.46 1.67
C TRP A 46 -12.74 15.01 1.23
N ILE A 47 -13.87 14.59 0.65
CA ILE A 47 -14.01 13.23 0.12
C ILE A 47 -13.00 12.99 -1.01
N MET A 48 -12.85 13.93 -1.95
CA MET A 48 -11.85 13.81 -3.02
C MET A 48 -10.42 13.73 -2.48
N LEU A 49 -10.08 14.53 -1.47
CA LEU A 49 -8.76 14.51 -0.84
C LEU A 49 -8.50 13.17 -0.15
N ILE A 50 -9.48 12.66 0.61
CA ILE A 50 -9.38 11.36 1.29
C ILE A 50 -9.18 10.26 0.25
N SER A 51 -9.98 10.22 -0.81
CA SER A 51 -9.82 9.26 -1.91
C SER A 51 -8.43 9.35 -2.53
N TYR A 52 -7.97 10.55 -2.87
CA TYR A 52 -6.63 10.76 -3.44
C TYR A 52 -5.51 10.22 -2.54
N VAL A 53 -5.57 10.49 -1.23
CA VAL A 53 -4.57 10.04 -0.26
C VAL A 53 -4.61 8.52 -0.10
N VAL A 54 -5.80 7.94 0.07
CA VAL A 54 -5.99 6.49 0.23
C VAL A 54 -5.55 5.73 -1.02
N ASP A 55 -5.94 6.19 -2.21
CA ASP A 55 -5.52 5.61 -3.49
C ASP A 55 -4.01 5.71 -3.66
N GLY A 56 -3.41 6.86 -3.31
CA GLY A 56 -1.97 7.05 -3.35
C GLY A 56 -1.20 6.08 -2.44
N MET A 57 -1.71 5.82 -1.24
CA MET A 57 -1.15 4.84 -0.30
C MET A 57 -1.34 3.41 -0.81
N LYS A 58 -2.55 3.06 -1.28
CA LYS A 58 -2.87 1.74 -1.83
C LYS A 58 -2.00 1.41 -3.04
N CYS A 59 -1.87 2.33 -3.99
CA CYS A 59 -0.99 2.18 -5.14
C CYS A 59 0.48 2.04 -4.71
N GLY A 60 0.97 2.90 -3.81
CA GLY A 60 2.34 2.80 -3.28
C GLY A 60 2.63 1.46 -2.60
N TYR A 61 1.68 0.94 -1.83
CA TYR A 61 1.76 -0.38 -1.23
C TYR A 61 1.81 -1.48 -2.30
N MET A 62 0.91 -1.45 -3.28
CA MET A 62 0.82 -2.46 -4.33
C MET A 62 2.08 -2.49 -5.21
N ASP A 63 2.65 -1.33 -5.54
CA ASP A 63 3.87 -1.23 -6.33
C ASP A 63 5.08 -1.80 -5.58
N GLU A 64 5.24 -1.45 -4.30
CA GLU A 64 6.33 -1.97 -3.48
C GLU A 64 6.15 -3.46 -3.16
N TRP A 65 4.92 -3.91 -2.94
CA TRP A 65 4.59 -5.32 -2.76
C TRP A 65 5.00 -6.14 -3.99
N LYS A 66 4.66 -5.65 -5.20
CA LYS A 66 5.07 -6.28 -6.46
C LYS A 66 6.59 -6.31 -6.59
N ARG A 67 7.29 -5.18 -6.34
CA ARG A 67 8.77 -5.13 -6.36
C ARG A 67 9.40 -6.16 -5.43
N LYS A 68 8.92 -6.25 -4.19
CA LYS A 68 9.39 -7.22 -3.19
C LYS A 68 9.10 -8.66 -3.60
N ALA A 69 7.91 -8.94 -4.15
CA ALA A 69 7.55 -10.27 -4.65
C ALA A 69 8.42 -10.69 -5.84
N SER A 70 8.66 -9.79 -6.80
CA SER A 70 9.54 -10.02 -7.94
C SER A 70 11.00 -10.19 -7.54
N GLY A 71 11.50 -9.39 -6.58
CA GLY A 71 12.86 -9.53 -6.04
C GLY A 71 13.08 -10.86 -5.32
N ARG A 72 12.06 -11.38 -4.61
CA ARG A 72 12.11 -12.72 -4.01
C ARG A 72 12.18 -13.83 -5.07
N LEU A 73 11.46 -13.69 -6.18
CA LEU A 73 11.51 -14.65 -7.29
C LEU A 73 12.86 -14.62 -8.01
N ASN A 74 13.48 -13.44 -8.18
CA ASN A 74 14.78 -13.30 -8.84
C ASN A 74 15.93 -13.88 -7.99
N ASN A 75 15.87 -13.76 -6.66
CA ASN A 75 16.88 -14.32 -5.76
C ASN A 75 16.73 -15.84 -5.51
N GLY A 76 15.68 -16.48 -6.02
CA GLY A 76 15.45 -17.93 -5.89
C GLY A 76 16.21 -18.80 -6.91
N CYS A 77 16.88 -18.20 -7.90
CA CYS A 77 17.54 -18.94 -8.99
C CYS A 77 19.08 -19.02 -8.89
N HIS A 78 19.69 -18.63 -7.77
CA HIS A 78 21.10 -18.94 -7.51
C HIS A 78 21.20 -20.20 -6.63
N ALA A 79 20.98 -21.37 -7.25
CA ALA A 79 21.55 -22.61 -6.72
C ALA A 79 23.06 -22.61 -7.02
N PRO A 80 23.92 -22.94 -6.04
CA PRO A 80 25.36 -22.98 -6.23
C PRO A 80 25.72 -24.05 -7.27
N LYS A 81 26.66 -23.75 -8.16
CA LYS A 81 27.26 -24.75 -9.05
C LYS A 81 27.81 -25.87 -8.17
N SER A 82 27.13 -27.01 -8.15
CA SER A 82 27.67 -28.27 -7.63
C SER A 82 29.00 -28.51 -8.33
N GLU A 83 30.08 -28.52 -7.56
CA GLU A 83 31.39 -28.98 -8.00
C GLU A 83 31.22 -30.37 -8.66
N ALA A 84 31.66 -30.48 -9.90
CA ALA A 84 31.87 -31.78 -10.53
C ALA A 84 33.17 -32.36 -9.94
N PRO A 85 33.20 -33.59 -9.42
CA PRO A 85 34.46 -34.23 -9.12
C PRO A 85 35.07 -34.72 -10.44
N GLU A 86 36.15 -34.07 -10.84
CA GLU A 86 37.01 -34.48 -11.94
C GLU A 86 37.84 -35.71 -11.49
N SER A 87 37.58 -36.84 -12.15
CA SER A 87 38.46 -37.99 -12.44
C SER A 87 39.51 -38.49 -11.43
N ARG A 88 39.48 -39.80 -11.15
CA ARG A 88 40.55 -40.75 -11.54
C ARG A 88 40.08 -42.19 -11.49
#